data_AF-V5RHB0-F1
#
_entry.id   AF-V5RHB0-F1
#
_cell.length_a   1.000
_cell.length_b   1.000
_cell.length_c   1.000
_cell.angle_alpha   90.00
_cell.angle_beta   90.00
_cell.angle_gamma   90.00
#
_symmetry.space_group_name_H-M   'P 1'
#
loop_
_entity.id
_entity.type
_entity.pdbx_description
1 polymer ?
#
loop_
_entity_poly.entity_id
_entity_poly.type
_entity_poly.pdbx_seq_one_letter_code
_entity_poly.pdbx_strand_id
1 'polypeptide(L)'
;MKDNVIYNAGSMFTEAQWNQRKMEGKKLREMFPSFEIHNPVDFDSNQVERPTNTFIFEQDYNGLTDSKFVIFEIDGWDSGTHMEFGLMVEQAINNPNKYLLPIVSDFRVKQGILEGEFPGFGINEMFSGAFHYEKLNKGDVPQMIVCESHEKAREAIKAICDNDTKNFRDRFDIKDIYKKNN
;
A
#
# COMPACT_ATOMS: atom_id res chain seq x y z
N MET A 1 -0.06 17.00 5.05
CA MET A 1 0.92 16.01 4.56
C MET A 1 2.31 16.39 4.98
N LYS A 2 2.99 15.45 5.65
CA LYS A 2 4.38 15.57 6.07
C LYS A 2 5.23 14.69 5.15
N ASP A 3 6.43 15.14 4.81
CA ASP A 3 7.28 14.45 3.82
C ASP A 3 7.83 13.08 4.29
N ASN A 4 7.80 12.82 5.60
CA ASN A 4 8.41 11.64 6.21
C ASN A 4 7.39 10.81 7.01
N VAL A 5 6.17 10.65 6.51
CA VAL A 5 5.15 9.78 7.12
C VAL A 5 4.77 8.64 6.18
N ILE A 6 4.77 7.42 6.72
CA ILE A 6 4.28 6.21 6.04
C ILE A 6 3.08 5.68 6.83
N TYR A 7 1.95 5.44 6.15
CA TYR A 7 0.82 4.70 6.70
C TYR A 7 0.81 3.27 6.18
N ASN A 8 0.69 2.30 7.09
CA ASN A 8 0.66 0.86 6.79
C ASN A 8 -0.74 0.28 7.00
N ALA A 9 -1.56 0.29 5.95
CA ALA A 9 -2.91 -0.24 5.97
C ALA A 9 -2.94 -1.74 5.67
N GLY A 10 -3.80 -2.47 6.39
CA GLY A 10 -4.05 -3.88 6.16
C GLY A 10 -4.86 -4.51 7.28
N SER A 11 -5.39 -5.70 7.01
CA SER A 11 -6.21 -6.42 7.99
C SER A 11 -5.42 -6.73 9.28
N MET A 12 -6.11 -6.76 10.42
CA MET A 12 -5.51 -6.89 11.74
C MET A 12 -6.40 -7.59 12.79
N PHE A 13 -7.47 -8.27 12.35
CA PHE A 13 -8.50 -8.79 13.24
C PHE A 13 -8.19 -10.17 13.83
N THR A 14 -7.22 -10.88 13.25
CA THR A 14 -6.73 -12.18 13.74
C THR A 14 -5.32 -12.05 14.31
N GLU A 15 -4.93 -12.97 15.18
CA GLU A 15 -3.57 -13.00 15.75
C GLU A 15 -2.48 -13.06 14.67
N ALA A 16 -2.70 -13.84 13.60
CA ALA A 16 -1.76 -13.93 12.49
C ALA A 16 -1.59 -12.58 11.77
N GLN A 17 -2.70 -11.91 11.47
CA GLN A 17 -2.68 -10.59 10.84
C GLN A 17 -2.04 -9.54 11.76
N TRP A 18 -2.41 -9.53 13.04
CA TRP A 18 -1.85 -8.64 14.04
C TRP A 18 -0.31 -8.78 14.16
N ASN A 19 0.18 -10.02 14.26
CA ASN A 19 1.61 -10.31 14.32
C ASN A 19 2.32 -9.89 13.02
N GLN A 20 1.67 -10.09 11.87
CA GLN A 20 2.19 -9.64 10.58
C GLN A 20 2.31 -8.11 10.52
N ARG A 21 1.26 -7.35 10.89
CA ARG A 21 1.29 -5.87 10.93
C ARG A 21 2.36 -5.34 11.89
N LYS A 22 2.57 -5.99 13.04
CA LYS A 22 3.66 -5.65 13.98
C LYS A 22 5.04 -5.86 13.37
N MET A 23 5.26 -6.99 12.70
CA MET A 23 6.51 -7.31 12.03
C MET A 23 6.80 -6.32 10.90
N GLU A 24 5.79 -5.97 10.10
CA GLU A 24 5.88 -4.99 9.02
C GLU A 24 6.22 -3.59 9.53
N GLY A 25 5.50 -3.11 10.55
CA GLY A 25 5.78 -1.83 11.21
C GLY A 25 7.19 -1.77 11.81
N LYS A 26 7.66 -2.87 12.42
CA LYS A 26 9.06 -2.97 12.90
C LYS A 26 10.05 -2.81 11.75
N LYS A 27 9.89 -3.53 10.65
CA LYS A 27 10.78 -3.43 9.47
C LYS A 27 10.75 -2.06 8.81
N LEU A 28 9.60 -1.38 8.81
CA LEU A 28 9.48 0.00 8.35
C LEU A 28 10.33 0.94 9.21
N ARG A 29 10.21 0.86 10.54
CA ARG A 29 11.01 1.68 11.48
C ARG A 29 12.50 1.41 11.36
N GLU A 30 12.90 0.16 11.15
CA GLU A 30 14.30 -0.21 10.93
C GLU A 30 14.87 0.39 9.63
N MET A 31 14.10 0.37 8.54
CA MET A 31 14.56 0.91 7.25
C MET A 31 14.46 2.44 7.16
N PHE A 32 13.51 3.04 7.86
CA PHE A 32 13.20 4.46 7.81
C PHE A 32 13.21 5.10 9.22
N PRO A 33 14.37 5.15 9.91
CA PRO A 33 14.43 5.63 11.30
C PRO A 33 14.06 7.12 11.46
N SER A 34 14.09 7.90 10.39
CA SER A 34 13.67 9.31 10.37
C SER A 34 12.19 9.52 10.00
N PHE A 35 11.44 8.45 9.75
CA PHE A 35 10.04 8.52 9.36
C PHE A 35 9.13 8.24 10.55
N GLU A 36 7.99 8.94 10.56
CA GLU A 36 6.86 8.62 11.41
C GLU A 36 6.07 7.49 10.75
N ILE A 37 5.97 6.35 11.45
CA ILE A 37 5.27 5.16 10.95
C ILE A 37 3.92 5.06 11.63
N HIS A 38 2.86 5.34 10.86
CA HIS A 38 1.47 5.12 11.26
C HIS A 38 1.09 3.69 10.91
N ASN A 39 0.93 2.85 11.92
CA ASN A 39 0.63 1.45 11.76
C ASN A 39 -0.54 1.14 12.70
N PRO A 40 -1.74 0.83 12.18
CA PRO A 40 -2.95 0.75 13.02
C PRO A 40 -2.83 -0.18 14.21
N VAL A 41 -1.99 -1.22 14.11
CA VAL A 41 -1.72 -2.21 15.16
C VAL A 41 -1.02 -1.64 16.41
N ASP A 42 -0.42 -0.45 16.26
CA ASP A 42 0.27 0.25 17.33
C ASP A 42 -0.67 1.23 18.06
N PHE A 43 -1.89 1.45 17.55
CA PHE A 43 -2.92 2.11 18.34
C PHE A 43 -3.30 1.20 19.52
N ASP A 44 -3.25 1.76 20.72
CA ASP A 44 -3.43 1.02 21.97
C ASP A 44 -4.78 0.29 21.97
N SER A 45 -4.76 -1.04 21.87
CA SER A 45 -5.94 -1.89 21.93
C SER A 45 -6.43 -2.14 23.36
N ASN A 46 -5.63 -1.75 24.38
CA ASN A 46 -5.98 -1.88 25.80
C ASN A 46 -6.69 -0.62 26.33
N GLN A 47 -7.51 0.02 25.50
CA GLN A 47 -8.34 1.10 26.00
C GLN A 47 -9.42 0.52 26.92
N VAL A 48 -9.52 1.08 28.12
CA VAL A 48 -10.56 0.74 29.11
C VAL A 48 -11.95 1.01 28.55
N GLU A 49 -12.06 1.96 27.62
CA GLU A 49 -13.26 2.26 26.85
C GLU A 49 -13.01 2.06 25.36
N ARG A 50 -13.95 1.39 24.68
CA ARG A 50 -13.88 1.20 23.23
C ARG A 50 -14.02 2.56 22.52
N PRO A 51 -13.13 2.93 21.59
CA PRO A 51 -13.26 4.17 20.82
C PRO A 51 -14.54 4.17 19.97
N THR A 52 -15.08 5.36 19.74
CA THR A 52 -16.26 5.53 18.85
C THR A 52 -15.85 5.35 17.39
N ASN A 53 -16.81 4.95 16.55
CA ASN A 53 -16.56 4.84 15.10
C ASN A 53 -16.09 6.17 14.49
N THR A 54 -16.63 7.30 14.94
CA THR A 54 -16.21 8.64 14.51
C THR A 54 -14.75 8.91 14.85
N PHE A 55 -14.34 8.57 16.08
CA PHE A 55 -12.95 8.76 16.50
C PHE A 55 -12.00 7.91 15.65
N ILE A 56 -12.31 6.62 15.45
CA ILE A 56 -11.49 5.73 14.61
C ILE A 56 -11.36 6.29 13.19
N PHE A 57 -12.50 6.64 12.57
CA PHE A 57 -12.52 7.22 11.23
C PHE A 57 -11.67 8.50 11.13
N GLU A 58 -11.78 9.41 12.09
CA GLU A 58 -11.01 10.65 12.09
C GLU A 58 -9.50 10.40 12.26
N GLN A 59 -9.11 9.46 13.12
CA GLN A 59 -7.70 9.10 13.29
C GLN A 59 -7.12 8.49 12.01
N ASP A 60 -7.79 7.51 11.43
CA ASP A 60 -7.32 6.84 10.20
C ASP A 60 -7.30 7.84 9.03
N TYR A 61 -8.37 8.62 8.84
CA TYR A 61 -8.46 9.63 7.78
C TYR A 61 -7.34 10.67 7.88
N ASN A 62 -7.04 11.16 9.08
CA ASN A 62 -5.97 12.14 9.29
C ASN A 62 -4.59 11.52 9.05
N GLY A 63 -4.33 10.31 9.57
CA GLY A 63 -3.07 9.60 9.34
C GLY A 63 -2.80 9.34 7.85
N LEU A 64 -3.82 8.86 7.14
CA LEU A 64 -3.78 8.66 5.69
C LEU A 64 -3.54 9.99 4.93
N THR A 65 -4.28 11.04 5.30
CA THR A 65 -4.16 12.36 4.65
C THR A 65 -2.75 12.94 4.83
N ASP A 66 -2.17 12.79 6.03
CA ASP A 66 -0.85 13.32 6.33
C ASP A 66 0.32 12.51 5.78
N SER A 67 0.07 11.28 5.34
CA SER A 67 1.09 10.36 4.83
C SER A 67 1.53 10.69 3.41
N LYS A 68 2.85 10.68 3.19
CA LYS A 68 3.45 10.76 1.85
C LYS A 68 3.33 9.44 1.12
N PHE A 69 3.59 8.35 1.83
CA PHE A 69 3.50 6.99 1.31
C PHE A 69 2.41 6.23 2.07
N VAL A 70 1.54 5.55 1.34
CA VAL A 70 0.53 4.68 1.94
C VAL A 70 0.66 3.30 1.35
N ILE A 71 0.91 2.31 2.21
CA ILE A 71 0.98 0.89 1.86
C ILE A 71 -0.39 0.29 2.16
N PHE A 72 -0.93 -0.53 1.25
CA PHE A 72 -2.20 -1.23 1.45
C PHE A 72 -2.06 -2.72 1.20
N GLU A 73 -2.45 -3.56 2.14
CA GLU A 73 -2.60 -5.00 1.89
C GLU A 73 -4.00 -5.28 1.32
N ILE A 74 -4.12 -5.33 -0.01
CA ILE A 74 -5.44 -5.25 -0.68
C ILE A 74 -6.10 -6.60 -0.93
N ASP A 75 -5.33 -7.70 -0.96
CA ASP A 75 -5.81 -9.06 -1.18
C ASP A 75 -6.30 -9.77 0.10
N GLY A 76 -6.16 -9.12 1.26
CA GLY A 76 -6.68 -9.57 2.55
C GLY A 76 -8.19 -9.34 2.76
N TRP A 77 -8.89 -8.77 1.78
CA TRP A 77 -10.36 -8.54 1.80
C TRP A 77 -10.88 -7.74 2.99
N ASP A 78 -10.08 -6.82 3.49
CA ASP A 78 -10.50 -5.90 4.54
C ASP A 78 -11.25 -4.70 3.94
N SER A 79 -12.53 -4.57 4.29
CA SER A 79 -13.38 -3.47 3.83
C SER A 79 -12.87 -2.10 4.33
N GLY A 80 -12.21 -2.06 5.48
CA GLY A 80 -11.54 -0.85 5.98
C GLY A 80 -10.44 -0.41 5.02
N THR A 81 -9.44 -1.28 4.81
CA THR A 81 -8.33 -1.06 3.86
C THR A 81 -8.81 -0.69 2.45
N HIS A 82 -9.89 -1.31 1.97
CA HIS A 82 -10.50 -0.99 0.67
C HIS A 82 -11.11 0.42 0.64
N MET A 83 -11.81 0.83 1.70
CA MET A 83 -12.31 2.20 1.82
C MET A 83 -11.16 3.22 1.87
N GLU A 84 -10.12 2.94 2.65
CA GLU A 84 -8.92 3.77 2.75
C GLU A 84 -8.25 3.93 1.37
N PHE A 85 -8.11 2.84 0.60
CA PHE A 85 -7.57 2.86 -0.75
C PHE A 85 -8.37 3.80 -1.67
N GLY A 86 -9.70 3.68 -1.68
CA GLY A 86 -10.57 4.54 -2.49
C GLY A 86 -10.41 6.03 -2.16
N LEU A 87 -10.36 6.37 -0.86
CA LEU A 87 -10.11 7.74 -0.41
C LEU A 87 -8.73 8.25 -0.87
N MET A 88 -7.71 7.40 -0.76
CA MET A 88 -6.34 7.79 -1.11
C MET A 88 -6.11 7.91 -2.61
N VAL A 89 -6.82 7.14 -3.45
CA VAL A 89 -6.83 7.34 -4.91
C VAL A 89 -7.29 8.75 -5.25
N GLU A 90 -8.43 9.20 -4.70
CA GLU A 90 -8.93 10.56 -4.91
C GLU A 90 -7.98 11.64 -4.39
N GLN A 91 -7.38 11.44 -3.21
CA GLN A 91 -6.39 12.38 -2.69
C GLN A 91 -5.12 12.43 -3.55
N ALA A 92 -4.61 11.29 -4.02
CA ALA A 92 -3.40 11.22 -4.84
C ALA A 92 -3.59 11.87 -6.21
N ILE A 93 -4.79 11.79 -6.80
CA ILE A 93 -5.12 12.48 -8.06
C ILE A 93 -4.93 13.99 -7.91
N ASN A 94 -5.23 14.53 -6.74
CA ASN A 94 -5.16 15.95 -6.42
C ASN A 94 -3.83 16.36 -5.74
N ASN A 95 -2.92 15.41 -5.53
CA ASN A 95 -1.65 15.65 -4.86
C ASN A 95 -0.53 14.78 -5.45
N PRO A 96 0.36 15.33 -6.30
CA PRO A 96 1.40 14.57 -6.99
C PRO A 96 2.46 13.98 -6.05
N ASN A 97 2.54 14.45 -4.80
CA ASN A 97 3.53 14.01 -3.83
C ASN A 97 3.04 12.84 -2.95
N LYS A 98 1.80 12.35 -3.15
CA LYS A 98 1.25 11.20 -2.42
C LYS A 98 1.42 9.93 -3.26
N TYR A 99 2.09 8.93 -2.71
CA TYR A 99 2.37 7.64 -3.34
C TYR A 99 1.56 6.55 -2.67
N LEU A 100 0.96 5.69 -3.50
CA LEU A 100 0.12 4.57 -3.10
C LEU A 100 0.82 3.27 -3.50
N LEU A 101 0.97 2.39 -2.53
CA LEU A 101 1.67 1.11 -2.67
C LEU A 101 0.74 -0.05 -2.30
N PRO A 102 -0.26 -0.37 -3.13
CA PRO A 102 -1.04 -1.57 -2.94
C PRO A 102 -0.16 -2.81 -3.10
N ILE A 103 -0.27 -3.72 -2.15
CA ILE A 103 0.38 -5.02 -2.14
C ILE A 103 -0.62 -6.05 -2.61
N VAL A 104 -0.20 -6.85 -3.59
CA VAL A 104 -0.86 -8.09 -3.98
C VAL A 104 0.08 -9.23 -3.63
N SER A 105 -0.17 -9.84 -2.47
CA SER A 105 0.70 -10.88 -1.90
C SER A 105 0.38 -12.29 -2.40
N ASP A 106 -0.78 -12.49 -3.03
CA ASP A 106 -1.19 -13.75 -3.63
C ASP A 106 -0.13 -14.27 -4.62
N PHE A 107 0.61 -15.28 -4.19
CA PHE A 107 1.71 -15.87 -4.94
C PHE A 107 1.29 -16.42 -6.30
N ARG A 108 0.00 -16.69 -6.51
CA ARG A 108 -0.55 -17.18 -7.78
C ARG A 108 -0.49 -16.12 -8.87
N VAL A 109 -0.46 -14.83 -8.53
CA VAL A 109 -0.26 -13.73 -9.49
C VAL A 109 1.05 -13.91 -10.26
N LYS A 110 2.10 -14.38 -9.59
CA LYS A 110 3.42 -14.65 -10.20
C LYS A 110 3.41 -15.87 -11.12
N GLN A 111 2.48 -16.78 -10.89
CA GLN A 111 2.38 -18.07 -11.58
C GLN A 111 1.51 -18.00 -12.85
N GLY A 112 0.73 -16.91 -13.02
CA GLY A 112 -0.37 -16.90 -13.96
C GLY A 112 -0.59 -15.58 -14.72
N ILE A 113 0.30 -15.30 -15.67
CA ILE A 113 -0.20 -15.08 -17.05
C ILE A 113 -0.12 -16.45 -17.75
N LEU A 114 -0.94 -17.40 -17.29
CA LEU A 114 -1.14 -18.67 -17.98
C LEU A 114 -1.64 -18.31 -19.38
N GLU A 115 -0.87 -18.54 -20.45
CA GLU A 115 -1.31 -18.63 -21.86
C GLU A 115 -2.58 -17.84 -22.32
N GLY A 116 -2.82 -16.62 -21.82
CA GLY A 116 -4.00 -15.81 -22.17
C GLY A 116 -5.15 -15.79 -21.15
N GLU A 117 -5.04 -16.44 -20.00
CA GLU A 117 -6.01 -16.42 -18.90
C GLU A 117 -5.44 -15.67 -17.69
N PHE A 118 -6.11 -14.57 -17.30
CA PHE A 118 -5.88 -13.88 -16.04
C PHE A 118 -6.80 -14.51 -14.98
N PRO A 119 -6.28 -15.21 -13.96
CA PRO A 119 -7.14 -15.76 -12.92
C PRO A 119 -7.82 -14.60 -12.19
N GLY A 120 -9.13 -14.69 -11.98
CA GLY A 120 -9.83 -13.77 -11.10
C GLY A 120 -9.33 -13.97 -9.67
N PHE A 121 -8.31 -13.23 -9.24
CA PHE A 121 -7.67 -13.34 -7.92
C PHE A 121 -8.52 -12.72 -6.80
N GLY A 122 -9.84 -12.71 -6.97
CA GLY A 122 -10.78 -12.16 -6.00
C GLY A 122 -10.80 -10.63 -5.92
N ILE A 123 -9.71 -9.92 -6.24
CA ILE A 123 -9.69 -8.46 -6.16
C ILE A 123 -10.71 -7.86 -7.13
N ASN A 124 -11.66 -7.09 -6.60
CA ASN A 124 -12.70 -6.46 -7.39
C ASN A 124 -12.10 -5.47 -8.41
N GLU A 125 -12.68 -5.46 -9.61
CA GLU A 125 -12.15 -4.76 -10.79
C GLU A 125 -12.17 -3.23 -10.67
N MET A 126 -12.98 -2.67 -9.77
CA MET A 126 -12.91 -1.25 -9.46
C MET A 126 -11.57 -0.91 -8.79
N PHE A 127 -11.09 -1.77 -7.89
CA PHE A 127 -9.80 -1.59 -7.22
C PHE A 127 -8.65 -1.84 -8.19
N SER A 128 -8.65 -2.98 -8.88
CA SER A 128 -7.55 -3.31 -9.79
C SER A 128 -7.53 -2.39 -11.01
N GLY A 129 -8.68 -1.87 -11.45
CA GLY A 129 -8.75 -0.82 -12.47
C GLY A 129 -7.98 0.45 -12.09
N ALA A 130 -8.01 0.85 -10.81
CA ALA A 130 -7.25 2.01 -10.33
C ALA A 130 -5.73 1.83 -10.47
N PHE A 131 -5.22 0.61 -10.49
CA PHE A 131 -3.80 0.32 -10.70
C PHE A 131 -3.30 0.79 -12.08
N HIS A 132 -4.21 0.84 -13.04
CA HIS A 132 -3.94 1.24 -14.42
C HIS A 132 -4.40 2.67 -14.72
N TYR A 133 -4.93 3.40 -13.74
CA TYR A 133 -5.48 4.73 -13.96
C TYR A 133 -4.37 5.72 -14.34
N GLU A 134 -4.44 6.24 -15.57
CA GLU A 134 -3.36 7.01 -16.22
C GLU A 134 -2.88 8.21 -15.39
N LYS A 135 -3.77 8.87 -14.65
CA LYS A 135 -3.40 10.04 -13.84
C LYS A 135 -2.36 9.70 -12.76
N LEU A 136 -2.41 8.49 -12.22
CA LEU A 136 -1.53 8.00 -11.15
C LEU A 136 -0.43 7.07 -11.68
N ASN A 137 -0.61 6.47 -12.85
CA ASN A 137 0.32 5.53 -13.47
C ASN A 137 1.16 6.15 -14.60
N LYS A 138 1.72 7.34 -14.37
CA LYS A 138 2.51 8.09 -15.37
C LYS A 138 3.96 8.31 -14.93
N GLY A 139 4.85 8.48 -15.91
CA GLY A 139 6.28 8.72 -15.69
C GLY A 139 7.05 7.49 -15.21
N ASP A 140 8.35 7.69 -14.99
CA ASP A 140 9.29 6.63 -14.58
C ASP A 140 9.04 6.13 -13.15
N VAL A 141 8.61 7.04 -12.27
CA VAL A 141 8.18 6.75 -10.90
C VAL A 141 6.70 7.14 -10.78
N PRO A 142 5.76 6.19 -10.97
CA PRO A 142 4.34 6.47 -10.82
C PRO A 142 3.96 6.73 -9.36
N GLN A 143 2.83 7.41 -9.13
CA GLN A 143 2.24 7.52 -7.80
C GLN A 143 1.60 6.19 -7.36
N MET A 144 1.08 5.41 -8.30
CA MET A 144 0.48 4.09 -8.06
C MET A 144 1.48 2.97 -8.39
N ILE A 145 2.05 2.35 -7.36
CA ILE A 145 3.11 1.33 -7.48
C ILE A 145 2.57 0.02 -6.89
N VAL A 146 2.25 -0.96 -7.74
CA VAL A 146 1.68 -2.22 -7.24
C VAL A 146 2.83 -3.16 -6.89
N CYS A 147 2.92 -3.56 -5.63
CA CYS A 147 4.02 -4.38 -5.11
C CYS A 147 3.56 -5.82 -4.86
N GLU A 148 4.46 -6.79 -5.04
CA GLU A 148 4.19 -8.21 -4.73
C GLU A 148 4.34 -8.55 -3.24
N SER A 149 4.89 -7.63 -2.45
CA SER A 149 5.13 -7.84 -1.02
C SER A 149 5.38 -6.52 -0.30
N HIS A 150 5.24 -6.55 1.02
CA HIS A 150 5.63 -5.42 1.86
C HIS A 150 7.13 -5.13 1.80
N GLU A 151 7.98 -6.13 1.52
CA GLU A 151 9.41 -5.91 1.30
C GLU A 151 9.66 -5.05 0.07
N LYS A 152 9.02 -5.39 -1.05
CA LYS A 152 9.13 -4.60 -2.28
C LYS A 152 8.57 -3.19 -2.12
N ALA A 153 7.48 -3.02 -1.37
CA ALA A 153 6.97 -1.69 -1.04
C ALA A 153 8.00 -0.84 -0.28
N ARG A 154 8.70 -1.42 0.70
CA ARG A 154 9.77 -0.72 1.42
C ARG A 154 10.95 -0.37 0.51
N GLU A 155 11.39 -1.30 -0.33
CA GLU A 155 12.47 -1.03 -1.29
C GLU A 155 12.10 0.08 -2.29
N ALA A 156 10.86 0.10 -2.77
CA ALA A 156 10.34 1.14 -3.65
C ALA A 156 10.35 2.52 -2.98
N ILE A 157 9.84 2.61 -1.74
CA ILE A 157 9.88 3.86 -0.94
C ILE A 157 11.32 4.33 -0.77
N LYS A 158 12.23 3.42 -0.43
CA LYS A 158 13.66 3.75 -0.26
C LYS A 158 14.27 4.28 -1.55
N ALA A 159 14.01 3.64 -2.68
CA ALA A 159 14.49 4.10 -3.98
C ALA A 159 13.96 5.50 -4.33
N ILE A 160 12.71 5.83 -3.99
CA ILE A 160 12.15 7.18 -4.16
C ILE A 160 12.89 8.18 -3.26
N CYS A 161 13.09 7.85 -1.98
CA CYS A 161 13.78 8.72 -1.03
C CYS A 161 15.25 8.98 -1.40
N ASP A 162 15.93 7.96 -1.92
CA ASP A 162 17.34 8.04 -2.32
C ASP A 162 17.52 8.58 -3.76
N ASN A 163 16.41 8.86 -4.46
CA ASN A 163 16.39 9.26 -5.87
C ASN A 163 17.04 8.22 -6.81
N ASP A 164 17.00 6.94 -6.45
CA ASP A 164 17.42 5.80 -7.28
C ASP A 164 16.26 5.32 -8.17
N THR A 165 15.96 6.11 -9.19
CA THR A 165 14.77 5.93 -10.05
C THR A 165 15.05 5.17 -11.35
N LYS A 166 16.29 4.71 -11.55
CA LYS A 166 16.66 3.99 -12.78
C LYS A 166 15.92 2.67 -12.87
N ASN A 167 15.21 2.46 -13.99
CA ASN A 167 14.39 1.28 -14.27
C ASN A 167 13.42 0.96 -13.11
N PHE A 168 12.85 2.00 -12.47
CA PHE A 168 12.08 1.86 -11.24
C PHE A 168 10.89 0.89 -11.39
N ARG A 169 10.12 1.04 -12.46
CA ARG A 169 8.97 0.18 -12.78
C ARG A 169 9.36 -1.30 -12.87
N ASP A 170 10.40 -1.61 -13.62
CA ASP A 170 10.90 -2.98 -13.83
C ASP A 170 11.43 -3.63 -12.53
N ARG A 171 11.70 -2.82 -11.50
CA ARG A 171 12.22 -3.29 -10.20
C ARG A 171 11.13 -3.50 -9.16
N PHE A 172 10.07 -2.69 -9.19
CA PHE A 172 9.16 -2.56 -8.05
C PHE A 172 7.67 -2.67 -8.40
N ASP A 173 7.30 -2.52 -9.66
CA ASP A 173 5.91 -2.48 -10.08
C ASP A 173 5.52 -3.78 -10.79
N ILE A 174 4.67 -4.60 -10.17
CA ILE A 174 4.29 -5.91 -10.73
C ILE A 174 3.61 -5.79 -12.09
N LYS A 175 2.98 -4.64 -12.37
CA LYS A 175 2.35 -4.35 -13.66
C LYS A 175 3.36 -4.41 -14.80
N ASP A 176 4.59 -4.01 -14.53
CA ASP A 176 5.68 -3.95 -15.49
C ASP A 176 6.59 -5.18 -15.36
N ILE A 177 6.88 -5.66 -14.14
CA ILE A 177 7.70 -6.87 -13.89
C ILE A 177 7.14 -8.11 -14.61
N TYR A 178 5.81 -8.29 -14.59
CA TYR A 178 5.17 -9.45 -15.21
C TYR A 178 4.60 -9.17 -16.59
N LYS A 179 4.83 -7.99 -17.17
CA LYS A 179 4.40 -7.70 -18.53
C LYS A 179 5.08 -8.70 -19.46
N LYS A 180 4.29 -9.55 -20.14
CA LYS A 180 4.82 -10.49 -21.14
C LYS A 180 5.66 -9.70 -22.14
N ASN A 181 6.92 -10.13 -22.34
CA ASN A 181 7.67 -9.81 -23.54
C ASN A 181 6.94 -10.49 -24.70
N ASN A 182 5.97 -9.79 -25.30
CA ASN A 182 5.43 -10.17 -26.60
C ASN A 182 6.46 -9.83 -27.68
#